data_AF-A0A6I7M0U8-F1
#
_entry.id   AF-A0A6I7M0U8-F1
#
_cell.length_a   1.000
_cell.length_b   1.000
_cell.length_c   1.000
_cell.angle_alpha   90.00
_cell.angle_beta   90.00
_cell.angle_gamma   90.00
#
_symmetry.space_group_name_H-M   'P 1'
#
loop_
_entity.id
_entity.type
_entity.pdbx_description
1 polymer ?
#
loop_
_entity_poly.entity_id
_entity_poly.type
_entity_poly.pdbx_seq_one_letter_code
_entity_poly.pdbx_strand_id
1 'polypeptide(L)'
;MKSKIFKIASGLTAISLAVVRSAGANTGASGTFSVGAIVNLIVLVCAVIGLLWGIKVLSLVKGGLMSKGWQMFILGFGFLILAELVILAGKFHLAGVPDEIPAILYLLMAATWLAGINQTRKVLE
;
A
#
# COMPACT_ATOMS: atom_id res chain seq x y z
N MET A 1 28.23 12.35 -5.89
CA MET A 1 26.82 11.99 -6.18
C MET A 1 26.42 10.58 -5.74
N LYS A 2 27.34 9.61 -5.61
CA LYS A 2 27.06 8.23 -5.14
C LYS A 2 26.58 8.08 -3.67
N SER A 3 26.86 9.06 -2.81
CA SER A 3 26.54 8.99 -1.37
C SER A 3 25.05 9.14 -1.02
N LYS A 4 24.27 9.89 -1.82
CA LYS A 4 22.83 10.11 -1.53
C LYS A 4 21.97 8.87 -1.81
N ILE A 5 22.36 8.07 -2.81
CA ILE A 5 21.63 6.86 -3.21
C ILE A 5 21.75 5.76 -2.13
N PHE A 6 22.91 5.66 -1.48
CA PHE A 6 23.13 4.69 -0.41
C PHE A 6 22.29 4.97 0.85
N LYS A 7 22.07 6.25 1.19
CA LYS A 7 21.21 6.64 2.33
C LYS A 7 19.72 6.36 2.10
N ILE A 8 19.26 6.47 0.86
CA ILE A 8 17.87 6.15 0.49
C ILE A 8 17.66 4.64 0.51
N ALA A 9 18.64 3.87 0.03
CA ALA A 9 18.61 2.41 0.09
C ALA A 9 18.62 1.88 1.54
N SER A 10 19.42 2.48 2.43
CA SER A 10 19.44 2.10 3.85
C SER A 10 18.13 2.44 4.59
N GLY A 11 17.47 3.54 4.20
CA GLY A 11 16.15 3.91 4.73
C GLY A 11 15.05 2.93 4.32
N LEU A 12 15.09 2.43 3.08
CA LEU A 12 14.14 1.43 2.60
C LEU A 12 14.29 0.08 3.31
N THR A 13 15.53 -0.34 3.60
CA THR A 13 15.79 -1.54 4.42
C THR A 13 15.43 -1.37 5.89
N ALA A 14 15.58 -0.16 6.46
CA ALA A 14 15.16 0.11 7.84
C ALA A 14 13.64 0.05 8.01
N ILE A 15 12.88 0.53 7.01
CA ILE A 15 11.41 0.41 6.99
C ILE A 15 10.98 -1.05 6.80
N SER A 16 11.72 -1.82 5.99
CA SER A 16 11.45 -3.25 5.79
C SER A 16 11.76 -4.10 7.03
N LEU A 17 12.73 -3.70 7.85
CA LEU A 17 13.07 -4.36 9.12
C LEU A 17 12.16 -3.97 10.29
N ALA A 18 11.56 -2.77 10.26
CA ALA A 18 10.60 -2.34 11.28
C ALA A 18 9.25 -3.08 11.21
N VAL A 19 8.90 -3.65 10.05
CA VAL A 19 7.65 -4.42 9.86
C VAL A 19 7.78 -5.89 10.29
N VAL A 20 9.00 -6.39 10.54
CA VAL A 20 9.25 -7.82 10.86
C VAL A 20 9.25 -8.12 12.38
N ARG A 21 9.08 -7.11 13.26
CA ARG A 21 9.03 -7.33 14.72
C ARG A 21 7.76 -6.78 15.38
N SER A 22 6.67 -7.54 15.28
CA SER A 22 5.64 -7.60 16.32
C SER A 22 4.90 -8.96 16.30
N ALA A 23 5.66 -10.05 16.20
CA ALA A 23 5.17 -11.36 16.63
C ALA A 23 5.30 -11.47 18.15
N GLY A 24 4.18 -11.38 18.86
CA GLY A 24 4.06 -11.78 20.27
C GLY A 24 4.06 -10.67 21.31
N ALA A 25 2.87 -10.13 21.60
CA ALA A 25 2.52 -9.63 22.93
C ALA A 25 0.99 -9.72 23.09
N ASN A 26 0.52 -10.94 23.37
CA ASN A 26 -0.85 -11.20 23.79
C ASN A 26 -0.93 -10.85 25.28
N THR A 27 -1.28 -9.62 25.61
CA THR A 27 -1.68 -9.25 26.98
C THR A 27 -3.04 -8.58 26.88
N GLY A 28 -4.03 -9.23 27.49
CA GLY A 28 -5.44 -8.91 27.39
C GLY A 28 -5.73 -7.41 27.42
N ALA A 29 -6.27 -6.92 26.31
CA ALA A 29 -6.94 -5.64 26.26
C ALA A 29 -8.39 -5.94 25.88
N SER A 30 -9.21 -6.14 26.91
CA SER A 30 -10.66 -6.01 26.86
C SER A 30 -10.99 -4.53 26.59
N GLY A 31 -10.60 -4.06 25.42
CA GLY A 31 -10.85 -2.72 24.89
C GLY A 31 -11.20 -2.92 23.44
N THR A 32 -12.37 -2.45 23.04
CA THR A 32 -13.08 -2.69 21.78
C THR A 32 -12.28 -2.33 20.50
N PHE A 33 -11.03 -1.88 20.62
CA PHE A 33 -10.13 -1.54 19.54
C PHE A 33 -8.76 -2.20 19.74
N SER A 34 -8.51 -3.28 19.00
CA SER A 34 -7.16 -3.83 18.87
C SER A 34 -6.25 -2.79 18.20
N VAL A 35 -5.02 -2.63 18.69
CA VAL A 35 -3.99 -1.77 18.09
C VAL A 35 -3.84 -2.04 16.59
N GLY A 36 -3.95 -3.32 16.18
CA GLY A 36 -3.89 -3.69 14.77
C GLY A 36 -5.07 -3.21 13.93
N ALA A 37 -6.25 -2.98 14.51
CA ALA A 37 -7.39 -2.41 13.79
C ALA A 37 -7.20 -0.90 13.53
N ILE A 38 -6.65 -0.19 14.51
CA ILE A 38 -6.33 1.25 14.40
C ILE A 38 -5.28 1.48 13.30
N VAL A 39 -4.23 0.66 13.27
CA VAL A 39 -3.19 0.76 12.22
C VAL A 39 -3.78 0.56 10.83
N ASN A 40 -4.61 -0.47 10.63
CA ASN A 40 -5.26 -0.71 9.33
C ASN A 40 -6.16 0.45 8.90
N LEU A 41 -6.86 1.08 9.84
CA LEU A 41 -7.69 2.25 9.56
C LEU A 41 -6.84 3.45 9.12
N ILE A 42 -5.69 3.68 9.77
CA ILE A 42 -4.74 4.72 9.35
C ILE A 42 -4.20 4.43 7.94
N VAL A 43 -3.82 3.18 7.65
CA VAL A 43 -3.34 2.76 6.34
C VAL A 43 -4.43 2.96 5.28
N LEU A 44 -5.68 2.61 5.57
CA LEU A 44 -6.83 2.84 4.69
C LEU A 44 -7.01 4.33 4.37
N VAL A 45 -6.94 5.20 5.38
CA VAL A 45 -7.03 6.66 5.17
C VAL A 45 -5.88 7.17 4.31
N CYS A 46 -4.64 6.75 4.59
CA CYS A 46 -3.49 7.09 3.76
C CYS A 46 -3.63 6.58 2.32
N ALA A 47 -4.17 5.37 2.12
CA ALA A 47 -4.42 4.79 0.82
C ALA A 47 -5.43 5.60 0.01
N VAL A 48 -6.53 6.03 0.64
CA VAL A 48 -7.56 6.88 0.03
C VAL A 48 -6.97 8.24 -0.35
N ILE A 49 -6.21 8.88 0.54
CA ILE A 49 -5.53 10.15 0.23
C ILE A 49 -4.56 9.97 -0.94
N GLY A 50 -3.79 8.88 -0.96
CA GLY A 50 -2.88 8.54 -2.06
C GLY A 50 -3.60 8.33 -3.39
N LEU A 51 -4.76 7.66 -3.37
CA LEU A 51 -5.61 7.47 -4.55
C LEU A 51 -6.12 8.82 -5.10
N LEU A 52 -6.67 9.67 -4.23
CA LEU A 52 -7.17 10.99 -4.61
C LEU A 52 -6.05 11.86 -5.21
N TRP A 53 -4.86 11.80 -4.60
CA TRP A 53 -3.68 12.49 -5.11
C TRP A 53 -3.25 11.94 -6.48
N GLY A 54 -3.25 10.61 -6.66
CA GLY A 54 -2.95 9.97 -7.93
C GLY A 54 -3.90 10.39 -9.05
N ILE A 55 -5.20 10.45 -8.76
CA ILE A 55 -6.21 10.94 -9.71
C ILE A 55 -5.95 12.42 -10.07
N LYS A 56 -5.62 13.25 -9.07
CA LYS A 56 -5.28 14.66 -9.30
C LYS A 56 -4.02 14.85 -10.13
N VAL A 57 -3.01 13.99 -9.96
CA VAL A 57 -1.81 14.03 -10.82
C VAL A 57 -2.16 13.56 -12.23
N LEU A 58 -2.99 12.53 -12.36
CA LEU A 58 -3.43 12.04 -13.68
C LEU A 58 -4.20 13.11 -14.47
N SER A 59 -4.99 13.97 -13.82
CA SER A 59 -5.68 15.08 -14.49
C SER A 59 -4.74 16.19 -14.95
N LEU A 60 -3.58 16.33 -14.30
CA LEU A 60 -2.50 17.27 -14.69
C LEU A 60 -1.66 16.71 -15.84
N VAL A 61 -1.39 15.41 -15.83
CA VAL A 61 -0.61 14.72 -16.87
C VAL A 61 -1.52 14.36 -18.04
N LYS A 62 -1.95 15.38 -18.81
CA LYS A 62 -2.85 15.22 -19.96
C LYS A 62 -2.16 14.49 -21.13
N GLY A 63 -2.39 13.18 -21.21
CA GLY A 63 -2.15 12.36 -22.41
C GLY A 63 -0.68 12.06 -22.70
N GLY A 64 -0.31 10.78 -22.64
CA GLY A 64 1.04 10.31 -22.98
C GLY A 64 1.38 9.00 -22.26
N LEU A 65 2.57 8.45 -22.54
CA LEU A 65 3.09 7.26 -21.85
C LEU A 65 3.17 7.46 -20.32
N MET A 66 3.33 8.70 -19.86
CA MET A 66 3.35 9.05 -18.43
C MET A 66 2.00 8.84 -17.75
N SER A 67 0.88 9.02 -18.47
CA SER A 67 -0.47 8.81 -17.94
C SER A 67 -0.73 7.32 -17.64
N LYS A 68 -0.25 6.41 -18.49
CA LYS A 68 -0.37 4.96 -18.28
C LYS A 68 0.38 4.47 -17.03
N GLY A 69 1.55 5.05 -16.73
CA GLY A 69 2.27 4.76 -15.49
C GLY A 69 1.46 5.17 -14.25
N TRP A 70 0.86 6.35 -14.28
CA TRP A 70 -0.01 6.85 -13.21
C TRP A 70 -1.28 6.02 -13.03
N GLN A 71 -1.87 5.50 -14.10
CA GLN A 71 -3.01 4.58 -14.02
C GLN A 71 -2.65 3.31 -13.23
N MET A 72 -1.45 2.76 -13.42
CA MET A 72 -0.99 1.57 -12.67
C MET A 72 -0.83 1.85 -11.18
N PHE A 73 -0.35 3.05 -10.80
CA PHE A 73 -0.26 3.44 -9.39
C PHE A 73 -1.63 3.63 -8.74
N ILE A 74 -2.59 4.25 -9.45
CA ILE A 74 -3.98 4.37 -9.00
C ILE A 74 -4.59 2.99 -8.77
N LEU A 75 -4.36 2.05 -9.69
CA LEU A 75 -4.82 0.67 -9.57
C LEU A 75 -4.22 -0.01 -8.33
N GLY A 76 -2.92 0.20 -8.08
CA GLY A 76 -2.24 -0.29 -6.87
C GLY A 76 -2.85 0.25 -5.57
N PHE A 77 -3.15 1.55 -5.50
CA PHE A 77 -3.89 2.12 -4.35
C PHE A 77 -5.29 1.52 -4.21
N GLY A 78 -5.97 1.20 -5.32
CA GLY A 78 -7.24 0.49 -5.31
C GLY A 78 -7.14 -0.89 -4.67
N PHE A 79 -6.12 -1.68 -5.01
CA PHE A 79 -5.88 -2.98 -4.37
C PHE A 79 -5.53 -2.86 -2.89
N LEU A 80 -4.75 -1.86 -2.50
CA LEU A 80 -4.44 -1.59 -1.10
C LEU A 80 -5.71 -1.27 -0.29
N ILE A 81 -6.59 -0.40 -0.82
CA ILE A 81 -7.88 -0.08 -0.19
C ILE A 81 -8.73 -1.35 -0.03
N LEU A 82 -8.81 -2.17 -1.08
CA LEU A 82 -9.59 -3.40 -1.03
C LEU A 82 -9.02 -4.39 0.01
N ALA A 83 -7.69 -4.51 0.11
CA ALA A 83 -7.04 -5.36 1.11
C ALA A 83 -7.39 -4.92 2.54
N GLU A 84 -7.27 -3.62 2.84
CA GLU A 84 -7.59 -3.09 4.17
C GLU A 84 -9.08 -3.23 4.51
N LEU A 85 -9.97 -3.04 3.52
CA LEU A 85 -11.41 -3.29 3.71
C LEU A 85 -11.70 -4.75 4.02
N VAL A 86 -11.05 -5.70 3.34
CA VAL A 86 -11.21 -7.13 3.61
C VAL A 86 -10.71 -7.49 5.01
N ILE A 87 -9.55 -6.97 5.43
CA ILE A 87 -9.02 -7.23 6.77
C ILE A 87 -9.93 -6.64 7.85
N LEU A 88 -10.46 -5.43 7.63
CA LEU A 88 -11.42 -4.83 8.56
C LEU A 88 -12.72 -5.64 8.59
N ALA A 89 -13.25 -6.06 7.45
CA ALA A 89 -14.46 -6.90 7.38
C ALA A 89 -14.30 -8.23 8.13
N GLY A 90 -13.14 -8.87 8.03
CA GLY A 90 -12.79 -10.08 8.80
C GLY A 90 -12.76 -9.81 10.30
N LYS A 91 -12.17 -8.67 10.73
CA LYS A 91 -12.13 -8.27 12.15
C LYS A 91 -13.52 -7.99 12.76
N PHE A 92 -14.47 -7.49 11.96
CA PHE A 92 -15.84 -7.26 12.40
C PHE A 92 -16.76 -8.48 12.23
N HIS A 93 -16.22 -9.65 11.85
CA HIS A 93 -16.98 -10.88 11.58
C HIS A 93 -18.13 -10.67 10.56
N LEU A 94 -18.04 -9.64 9.71
CA LEU A 94 -19.08 -9.31 8.72
C LEU A 94 -19.10 -10.28 7.54
N ALA A 95 -17.98 -10.99 7.31
CA ALA A 95 -17.85 -12.03 6.33
C ALA A 95 -16.76 -13.02 6.76
N GLY A 96 -17.00 -14.33 6.60
CA GLY A 96 -16.00 -15.38 6.79
C GLY A 96 -15.01 -15.37 5.63
N VAL A 97 -14.18 -14.33 5.56
CA VAL A 97 -13.23 -14.16 4.47
C VAL A 97 -11.96 -14.96 4.77
N PRO A 98 -11.49 -15.81 3.84
CA PRO A 98 -10.23 -16.53 3.98
C PRO A 98 -9.03 -15.58 4.11
N ASP A 99 -8.08 -15.93 4.99
CA ASP A 99 -6.91 -15.10 5.33
C ASP A 99 -5.93 -14.91 4.14
N GLU A 100 -6.09 -15.67 3.07
CA GLU A 100 -5.26 -15.59 1.87
C GLU A 100 -5.67 -14.43 0.96
N ILE A 101 -6.90 -13.93 1.04
CA ILE A 101 -7.41 -12.87 0.15
C ILE A 101 -6.62 -11.56 0.32
N PRO A 102 -6.38 -11.04 1.54
CA PRO A 102 -5.53 -9.86 1.73
C PRO A 102 -4.12 -10.05 1.18
N ALA A 103 -3.52 -11.23 1.34
CA ALA A 103 -2.18 -11.52 0.86
C ALA A 103 -2.09 -11.45 -0.68
N ILE A 104 -3.08 -12.00 -1.38
CA ILE A 104 -3.17 -11.92 -2.85
C ILE A 104 -3.33 -10.46 -3.29
N LEU A 105 -4.15 -9.67 -2.57
CA LEU A 105 -4.34 -8.25 -2.87
C LEU A 105 -3.07 -7.42 -2.66
N TYR A 106 -2.29 -7.70 -1.62
CA TYR A 106 -0.99 -7.05 -1.44
C TYR A 106 0.02 -7.45 -2.53
N LEU A 107 -0.01 -8.70 -2.99
CA LEU A 107 0.80 -9.14 -4.14
C LEU A 107 0.41 -8.40 -5.43
N LEU A 108 -0.89 -8.27 -5.69
CA LEU A 108 -1.40 -7.51 -6.83
C LEU A 108 -1.04 -6.02 -6.73
N MET A 109 -1.15 -5.43 -5.54
CA MET A 109 -0.70 -4.06 -5.26
C MET A 109 0.79 -3.90 -5.57
N ALA A 110 1.64 -4.82 -5.10
CA ALA A 110 3.08 -4.77 -5.36
C ALA A 110 3.41 -4.94 -6.86
N ALA A 111 2.75 -5.87 -7.55
CA ALA A 111 2.93 -6.09 -8.98
C ALA A 111 2.53 -4.87 -9.81
N THR A 112 1.39 -4.24 -9.48
CA THR A 112 0.93 -3.02 -10.16
C THR A 112 1.81 -1.82 -9.89
N TRP A 113 2.33 -1.68 -8.67
CA TRP A 113 3.34 -0.68 -8.35
C TRP A 113 4.62 -0.87 -9.16
N LEU A 114 5.13 -2.10 -9.23
CA LEU A 114 6.33 -2.41 -10.00
C LEU A 114 6.13 -2.13 -11.50
N ALA A 115 4.96 -2.48 -12.03
CA ALA A 115 4.58 -2.17 -13.40
C ALA A 115 4.49 -0.65 -13.65
N GLY A 116 3.94 0.11 -12.69
CA GLY A 116 3.89 1.58 -12.74
C GLY A 116 5.28 2.20 -12.81
N ILE A 117 6.23 1.73 -11.98
CA ILE A 117 7.63 2.18 -12.01
C ILE A 117 8.29 1.83 -13.35
N ASN A 118 8.08 0.63 -13.87
CA ASN A 118 8.66 0.25 -15.16
C ASN A 118 8.14 1.13 -16.31
N GLN A 119 6.86 1.50 -16.29
CA GLN A 119 6.30 2.42 -17.28
C GLN A 119 6.82 3.84 -17.12
N THR A 120 6.95 4.38 -15.91
CA THR A 120 7.53 5.72 -15.72
C THR A 120 9.00 5.77 -16.14
N ARG A 121 9.76 4.69 -15.94
CA ARG A 121 11.14 4.60 -16.46
C ARG A 121 11.21 4.69 -17.97
N LYS A 122 10.32 3.99 -18.70
CA LYS A 122 10.26 4.04 -20.18
C LYS A 122 9.92 5.42 -20.76
N VAL A 123 9.42 6.35 -19.94
CA VAL A 123 9.12 7.73 -20.36
C VAL A 123 10.34 8.64 -20.25
N LEU A 124 11.28 8.29 -19.38
CA LEU A 124 12.50 9.07 -19.12
C LEU A 124 13.67 8.70 -20.05
N GLU A 125 13.60 7.55 -20.70
CA GLU A 125 14.54 7.10 -21.74
C GLU A 125 14.06 7.53 -23.12
#